data_AF-A0A117SRB2-F1
#
_entry.id   AF-A0A117SRB2-F1
#
_cell.length_a   1.000
_cell.length_b   1.000
_cell.length_c   1.000
_cell.angle_alpha   90.00
_cell.angle_beta   90.00
_cell.angle_gamma   90.00
#
_symmetry.space_group_name_H-M   'P 1'
#
loop_
_entity.id
_entity.type
_entity.pdbx_description
1 polymer ?
#
loop_
_entity_poly.entity_id
_entity_poly.type
_entity_poly.pdbx_seq_one_letter_code
_entity_poly.pdbx_strand_id
1 'polypeptide(L)'
;MINKDELLSKIRELSSSMDQIEGQIAAITKEIEDKRNALGEVRRSLAEIRSQIDGVRAKFQKIREDLDRLRARRQEIIDSIRKAKSQILELNMEAQRHREKLDAYRKALSAINEYVGGRPLDKEKMKMLVERLEYYFETSPTDPEWERQFIRTISEIEEELNLADSLEKLRSHIQEIRNRLDELRKRKDEIRQNIANLVSSLNSVKEEIARLKKEREEAYRQLTELKKKREELKQARDELKKAIVDLAVKRKGLRAQLAQLRDELNKYTILLKAADLSERYKNAVEVQNAKRESLRARAEEIYQKLLRGERLTHEEMKVLAEAGYLAEE
;
A
#
# COMPACT_ATOMS: atom_id res chain seq x y z
N MET A 1 -34.65 -72.61 -18.38
CA MET A 1 -33.21 -72.90 -18.21
C MET A 1 -32.49 -71.57 -18.19
N ILE A 2 -31.56 -71.36 -17.26
CA ILE A 2 -30.71 -70.16 -17.26
C ILE A 2 -29.69 -70.35 -18.38
N ASN A 3 -29.70 -69.47 -19.39
CA ASN A 3 -28.77 -69.57 -20.51
C ASN A 3 -27.41 -68.99 -20.10
N LYS A 4 -26.39 -69.85 -20.06
CA LYS A 4 -25.03 -69.51 -19.59
C LYS A 4 -24.36 -68.46 -20.47
N ASP A 5 -24.59 -68.51 -21.77
CA ASP A 5 -24.00 -67.57 -22.73
C ASP A 5 -24.57 -66.15 -22.55
N GLU A 6 -25.86 -66.04 -22.21
CA GLU A 6 -26.50 -64.76 -21.89
C GLU A 6 -26.00 -64.16 -20.57
N LEU A 7 -25.64 -64.99 -19.59
CA LEU A 7 -25.02 -64.52 -18.34
C LEU A 7 -23.60 -64.01 -18.61
N LEU A 8 -22.83 -64.74 -19.42
CA LEU A 8 -21.47 -64.34 -19.80
C LEU A 8 -21.46 -63.04 -20.62
N SER A 9 -22.41 -62.86 -21.54
CA SER A 9 -22.52 -61.62 -22.30
C SER A 9 -22.85 -60.43 -21.40
N LYS A 10 -23.84 -60.56 -20.51
CA LYS A 10 -24.18 -59.51 -19.53
C LYS A 10 -23.04 -59.16 -18.59
N ILE A 11 -22.29 -60.15 -18.11
CA ILE A 11 -21.10 -59.90 -17.28
C ILE A 11 -20.06 -59.08 -18.07
N ARG A 12 -19.79 -59.44 -19.33
CA ARG A 12 -18.86 -58.68 -20.19
C ARG A 12 -19.31 -57.25 -20.43
N GLU A 13 -20.60 -57.05 -20.72
CA GLU A 13 -21.19 -55.72 -20.91
C GLU A 13 -21.08 -54.86 -19.64
N LEU A 14 -21.42 -55.43 -18.47
CA LEU A 14 -21.29 -54.76 -17.19
C LEU A 14 -19.83 -54.41 -16.88
N SER A 15 -18.89 -55.34 -17.09
CA SER A 15 -17.45 -55.08 -16.92
C SER A 15 -16.99 -53.93 -17.81
N SER A 16 -17.37 -53.92 -19.09
CA SER A 16 -16.99 -52.84 -20.02
C SER A 16 -17.56 -51.48 -19.58
N SER A 17 -18.83 -51.45 -19.13
CA SER A 17 -19.44 -50.22 -18.62
C SER A 17 -18.77 -49.71 -17.34
N MET A 18 -18.33 -50.62 -16.46
CA MET A 18 -17.57 -50.27 -15.27
C MET A 18 -16.21 -49.66 -15.64
N ASP A 19 -15.46 -50.28 -16.55
CA ASP A 19 -14.16 -49.76 -17.01
C ASP A 19 -14.29 -48.33 -17.58
N GLN A 20 -15.35 -48.07 -18.34
CA GLN A 20 -15.65 -46.72 -18.85
C GLN A 20 -15.90 -45.71 -17.73
N ILE A 21 -16.71 -46.07 -16.73
CA ILE A 21 -16.99 -45.19 -15.58
C ILE A 21 -15.74 -44.97 -14.73
N GLU A 22 -14.90 -45.99 -14.52
CA GLU A 22 -13.61 -45.84 -13.84
C GLU A 22 -12.69 -44.88 -14.58
N GLY A 23 -12.64 -44.96 -15.91
CA GLY A 23 -11.94 -43.99 -16.75
C GLY A 23 -12.46 -42.56 -16.60
N GLN A 24 -13.78 -42.35 -16.59
CA GLN A 24 -14.39 -41.04 -16.36
C GLN A 24 -14.09 -40.49 -14.96
N ILE A 25 -14.12 -41.34 -13.92
CA ILE A 25 -13.77 -40.96 -12.55
C ILE A 25 -12.30 -40.52 -12.47
N ALA A 26 -11.39 -41.24 -13.14
CA ALA A 26 -9.97 -40.89 -13.20
C ALA A 26 -9.75 -39.54 -13.87
N ALA A 27 -10.38 -39.31 -15.03
CA ALA A 27 -10.32 -38.03 -15.75
C ALA A 27 -10.81 -36.86 -14.91
N ILE A 28 -12.00 -36.97 -14.30
CA ILE A 28 -12.54 -35.92 -13.43
C ILE A 28 -11.66 -35.71 -12.20
N THR A 29 -11.05 -36.76 -11.66
CA THR A 29 -10.15 -36.62 -10.51
C THR A 29 -8.92 -35.79 -10.87
N LYS A 30 -8.35 -36.02 -12.07
CA LYS A 30 -7.25 -35.21 -12.61
C LYS A 30 -7.68 -33.76 -12.82
N GLU A 31 -8.83 -33.51 -13.44
CA GLU A 31 -9.34 -32.15 -13.64
C GLU A 31 -9.56 -31.39 -12.31
N ILE A 32 -10.04 -32.06 -11.27
CA ILE A 32 -10.18 -31.47 -9.93
C ILE A 32 -8.81 -31.06 -9.39
N GLU A 33 -7.79 -31.89 -9.57
CA GLU A 33 -6.43 -31.64 -9.09
C GLU A 33 -5.80 -30.46 -9.83
N ASP A 34 -5.92 -30.41 -11.16
CA ASP A 34 -5.46 -29.30 -11.99
C ASP A 34 -6.12 -27.97 -11.57
N LYS A 35 -7.44 -27.97 -11.37
CA LYS A 35 -8.16 -26.77 -10.89
C LYS A 35 -7.78 -26.37 -9.47
N ARG A 36 -7.44 -27.33 -8.59
CA ARG A 36 -6.92 -27.04 -7.24
C ARG A 36 -5.55 -26.40 -7.29
N ASN A 37 -4.69 -26.84 -8.21
CA ASN A 37 -3.37 -26.23 -8.43
C ASN A 37 -3.52 -24.79 -8.92
N ALA A 38 -4.36 -24.56 -9.94
CA ALA A 38 -4.68 -23.22 -10.41
C ALA A 38 -5.27 -22.32 -9.31
N LEU A 39 -6.16 -22.88 -8.47
CA LEU A 39 -6.69 -22.16 -7.30
C LEU A 39 -5.59 -21.79 -6.29
N GLY A 40 -4.59 -22.65 -6.12
CA GLY A 40 -3.40 -22.37 -5.32
C GLY A 40 -2.61 -21.17 -5.86
N GLU A 41 -2.39 -21.10 -7.17
CA GLU A 41 -1.70 -20.00 -7.84
C GLU A 41 -2.48 -18.68 -7.71
N VAL A 42 -3.79 -18.71 -7.94
CA VAL A 42 -4.66 -17.54 -7.75
C VAL A 42 -4.63 -17.05 -6.29
N ARG A 43 -4.53 -17.94 -5.31
CA ARG A 43 -4.38 -17.54 -3.90
C ARG A 43 -3.05 -16.86 -3.62
N ARG A 44 -1.94 -17.35 -4.22
CA ARG A 44 -0.62 -16.73 -4.08
C ARG A 44 -0.58 -15.33 -4.70
N SER A 45 -1.08 -15.18 -5.93
CA SER A 45 -1.16 -13.88 -6.60
C SER A 45 -2.08 -12.90 -5.85
N LEU A 46 -3.19 -13.36 -5.29
CA LEU A 46 -4.03 -12.54 -4.40
C LEU A 46 -3.28 -12.07 -3.13
N ALA A 47 -2.42 -12.91 -2.56
CA ALA A 47 -1.60 -12.52 -1.41
C ALA A 47 -0.56 -11.46 -1.79
N GLU A 48 0.09 -11.63 -2.94
CA GLU A 48 1.04 -10.66 -3.48
C GLU A 48 0.37 -9.30 -3.76
N ILE A 49 -0.77 -9.28 -4.45
CA ILE A 49 -1.50 -8.02 -4.72
C ILE A 49 -1.94 -7.34 -3.43
N ARG A 50 -2.33 -8.10 -2.38
CA ARG A 50 -2.62 -7.50 -1.07
C ARG A 50 -1.39 -6.82 -0.49
N SER A 51 -0.24 -7.48 -0.51
CA SER A 51 1.03 -6.91 -0.05
C SER A 51 1.38 -5.63 -0.84
N GLN A 52 1.24 -5.66 -2.17
CA GLN A 52 1.45 -4.48 -3.01
C GLN A 52 0.49 -3.33 -2.66
N ILE A 53 -0.80 -3.62 -2.46
CA ILE A 53 -1.79 -2.63 -2.02
C ILE A 53 -1.40 -1.99 -0.68
N ASP A 54 -0.98 -2.81 0.28
CA ASP A 54 -0.59 -2.32 1.61
C ASP A 54 0.70 -1.48 1.53
N GLY A 55 1.65 -1.88 0.66
CA GLY A 55 2.83 -1.06 0.34
C GLY A 55 2.47 0.30 -0.24
N VAL A 56 1.53 0.36 -1.21
CA VAL A 56 1.05 1.63 -1.79
C VAL A 56 0.32 2.47 -0.75
N ARG A 57 -0.47 1.88 0.14
CA ARG A 57 -1.12 2.59 1.26
C ARG A 57 -0.12 3.19 2.24
N ALA A 58 0.96 2.48 2.55
CA ALA A 58 2.03 3.01 3.38
C ALA A 58 2.73 4.21 2.72
N LYS A 59 2.98 4.14 1.40
CA LYS A 59 3.49 5.30 0.64
C LYS A 59 2.53 6.49 0.71
N PHE A 60 1.23 6.27 0.56
CA PHE A 60 0.22 7.33 0.71
C PHE A 60 0.26 8.01 2.07
N GLN A 61 0.41 7.23 3.14
CA GLN A 61 0.49 7.75 4.49
C GLN A 61 1.72 8.64 4.66
N LYS A 62 2.88 8.20 4.18
CA LYS A 62 4.12 9.02 4.19
C LYS A 62 3.94 10.32 3.40
N ILE A 63 3.44 10.25 2.16
CA ILE A 63 3.20 11.44 1.33
C ILE A 63 2.25 12.42 2.02
N ARG A 64 1.23 11.92 2.73
CA ARG A 64 0.30 12.76 3.49
C ARG A 64 1.01 13.48 4.63
N GLU A 65 1.80 12.76 5.42
CA GLU A 65 2.58 13.33 6.53
C GLU A 65 3.58 14.38 6.02
N ASP A 66 4.28 14.11 4.92
CA ASP A 66 5.23 15.03 4.32
C ASP A 66 4.53 16.29 3.77
N LEU A 67 3.37 16.13 3.12
CA LEU A 67 2.55 17.26 2.68
C LEU A 67 2.09 18.14 3.84
N ASP A 68 1.68 17.54 4.96
CA ASP A 68 1.23 18.28 6.14
C ASP A 68 2.40 19.04 6.79
N ARG A 69 3.59 18.42 6.89
CA ARG A 69 4.83 19.10 7.33
C ARG A 69 5.21 20.26 6.43
N LEU A 70 5.19 20.07 5.11
CA LEU A 70 5.52 21.15 4.17
C LEU A 70 4.50 22.28 4.18
N ARG A 71 3.22 21.99 4.40
CA ARG A 71 2.18 23.02 4.57
C ARG A 71 2.40 23.84 5.83
N ALA A 72 2.78 23.21 6.95
CA ALA A 72 3.14 23.89 8.17
C ALA A 72 4.37 24.80 7.96
N ARG A 73 5.45 24.25 7.39
CA ARG A 73 6.66 25.02 7.05
C ARG A 73 6.36 26.19 6.11
N ARG A 74 5.51 26.00 5.10
CA ARG A 74 5.07 27.06 4.19
C ARG A 74 4.38 28.19 4.96
N GLN A 75 3.53 27.84 5.92
CA GLN A 75 2.80 28.82 6.73
C GLN A 75 3.75 29.61 7.62
N GLU A 76 4.70 28.95 8.29
CA GLU A 76 5.75 29.59 9.09
C GLU A 76 6.56 30.60 8.28
N ILE A 77 6.98 30.22 7.05
CA ILE A 77 7.72 31.12 6.16
C ILE A 77 6.87 32.35 5.80
N ILE A 78 5.58 32.15 5.48
CA ILE A 78 4.67 33.26 5.15
C ILE A 78 4.53 34.21 6.34
N ASP A 79 4.39 33.69 7.55
CA ASP A 79 4.23 34.50 8.75
C ASP A 79 5.53 35.25 9.10
N SER A 80 6.69 34.63 8.90
CA SER A 80 8.00 35.29 8.99
C SER A 80 8.16 36.43 7.97
N ILE A 81 7.72 36.23 6.72
CA ILE A 81 7.72 37.30 5.70
C ILE A 81 6.81 38.45 6.12
N ARG A 82 5.62 38.16 6.68
CA ARG A 82 4.69 39.20 7.18
C ARG A 82 5.31 40.02 8.30
N LYS A 83 5.95 39.37 9.27
CA LYS A 83 6.67 40.03 10.37
C LYS A 83 7.84 40.89 9.86
N ALA A 84 8.63 40.37 8.93
CA ALA A 84 9.72 41.14 8.33
C ALA A 84 9.20 42.39 7.57
N LYS A 85 8.05 42.26 6.89
CA LYS A 85 7.40 43.41 6.23
C LYS A 85 6.89 44.44 7.23
N SER A 86 6.31 44.04 8.36
CA SER A 86 5.87 45.00 9.39
C SER A 86 7.06 45.74 10.01
N GLN A 87 8.16 45.05 10.27
CA GLN A 87 9.41 45.68 10.75
C GLN A 87 9.92 46.74 9.75
N ILE A 88 9.87 46.46 8.44
CA ILE A 88 10.23 47.47 7.43
C ILE A 88 9.32 48.70 7.50
N LEU A 89 8.01 48.52 7.74
CA LEU A 89 7.08 49.63 7.88
C LEU A 89 7.41 50.49 9.12
N GLU A 90 7.71 49.85 10.25
CA GLU A 90 8.13 50.52 11.48
C GLU A 90 9.42 51.33 11.26
N LEU A 91 10.45 50.72 10.67
CA LEU A 91 11.70 51.40 10.33
C LEU A 91 11.50 52.58 9.38
N ASN A 92 10.54 52.49 8.43
CA ASN A 92 10.22 53.60 7.54
C ASN A 92 9.59 54.77 8.30
N MET A 93 8.69 54.50 9.27
CA MET A 93 8.08 55.54 10.10
C MET A 93 9.11 56.21 11.01
N GLU A 94 10.03 55.43 11.59
CA GLU A 94 11.15 55.96 12.37
C GLU A 94 12.06 56.85 11.52
N ALA A 95 12.44 56.38 10.33
CA ALA A 95 13.25 57.15 9.39
C ALA A 95 12.55 58.46 8.97
N GLN A 96 11.23 58.43 8.78
CA GLN A 96 10.44 59.62 8.45
C GLN A 96 10.49 60.67 9.58
N ARG A 97 10.29 60.25 10.84
CA ARG A 97 10.43 61.14 12.01
C ARG A 97 11.82 61.77 12.11
N HIS A 98 12.87 60.99 11.82
CA HIS A 98 14.23 61.51 11.78
C HIS A 98 14.46 62.50 10.64
N ARG A 99 13.88 62.28 9.46
CA ARG A 99 13.93 63.24 8.34
C ARG A 99 13.24 64.56 8.65
N GLU A 100 12.10 64.52 9.33
CA GLU A 100 11.38 65.73 9.76
C GLU A 100 12.21 66.54 10.77
N LYS A 101 12.82 65.88 11.76
CA LYS A 101 13.77 66.53 12.69
C LYS A 101 14.97 67.12 11.97
N LEU A 102 15.51 66.41 10.98
CA LEU A 102 16.64 66.87 10.18
C LEU A 102 16.28 68.13 9.37
N ASP A 103 15.08 68.18 8.78
CA ASP A 103 14.58 69.35 8.07
C ASP A 103 14.41 70.56 9.00
N ALA A 104 13.84 70.33 10.19
CA ALA A 104 13.72 71.37 11.21
C ALA A 104 15.07 71.94 11.65
N TYR A 105 16.07 71.09 11.94
CA TYR A 105 17.41 71.55 12.29
C TYR A 105 18.14 72.23 11.14
N ARG A 106 17.93 71.80 9.89
CA ARG A 106 18.48 72.49 8.72
C ARG A 106 17.89 73.88 8.53
N LYS A 107 16.57 74.03 8.74
CA LYS A 107 15.90 75.35 8.70
C LYS A 107 16.41 76.26 9.82
N ALA A 108 16.54 75.75 11.04
CA ALA A 108 17.12 76.50 12.15
C ALA A 108 18.57 76.92 11.87
N LEU A 109 19.38 76.00 11.36
CA LEU A 109 20.76 76.28 10.95
C LEU A 109 20.82 77.35 9.84
N SER A 110 19.91 77.27 8.85
CA SER A 110 19.82 78.26 7.77
C SER A 110 19.45 79.65 8.29
N ALA A 111 18.45 79.75 9.18
CA ALA A 111 18.02 81.01 9.77
C ALA A 111 19.13 81.67 10.61
N ILE A 112 19.86 80.87 11.40
CA ILE A 112 21.00 81.40 12.19
C ILE A 112 22.15 81.81 11.27
N ASN A 113 22.46 81.02 10.22
CA ASN A 113 23.49 81.41 9.26
C ASN A 113 23.14 82.70 8.49
N GLU A 114 21.86 82.92 8.18
CA GLU A 114 21.37 84.16 7.55
C GLU A 114 21.51 85.35 8.50
N TYR A 115 21.14 85.19 9.78
CA TYR A 115 21.34 86.19 10.82
C TYR A 115 22.81 86.60 10.99
N VAL A 116 23.72 85.64 10.99
CA VAL A 116 25.18 85.85 11.13
C VAL A 116 25.83 86.32 9.80
N GLY A 117 25.07 86.39 8.70
CA GLY A 117 25.55 86.82 7.39
C GLY A 117 26.60 85.87 6.78
N GLY A 118 26.55 84.58 7.14
CA GLY A 118 27.48 83.55 6.63
C GLY A 118 28.93 83.69 7.10
N ARG A 119 29.22 84.56 8.08
CA ARG A 119 30.55 84.71 8.65
C ARG A 119 30.89 83.52 9.54
N PRO A 120 32.11 82.95 9.47
CA PRO A 120 32.54 81.98 10.45
C PRO A 120 32.76 82.67 11.80
N LEU A 121 31.95 82.32 12.80
CA LEU A 121 32.17 82.75 14.20
C LEU A 121 33.30 81.91 14.78
N ASP A 122 34.45 82.54 15.02
CA ASP A 122 35.63 81.89 15.61
C ASP A 122 35.61 82.05 17.14
N LYS A 123 35.06 81.02 17.81
CA LYS A 123 34.83 80.97 19.25
C LYS A 123 36.10 81.19 20.06
N GLU A 124 37.24 80.68 19.59
CA GLU A 124 38.53 80.83 20.30
C GLU A 124 39.02 82.27 20.24
N LYS A 125 38.90 82.92 19.08
CA LYS A 125 39.27 84.32 18.92
C LYS A 125 38.36 85.26 19.71
N MET A 126 37.06 84.99 19.77
CA MET A 126 36.10 85.78 20.54
C MET A 126 36.35 85.67 22.04
N LYS A 127 36.62 84.47 22.56
CA LYS A 127 37.00 84.26 23.97
C LYS A 127 38.28 85.00 24.35
N MET A 128 39.32 84.91 23.52
CA MET A 128 40.57 85.65 23.74
C MET A 128 40.36 87.17 23.68
N LEU A 129 39.41 87.65 22.87
CA LEU A 129 39.04 89.06 22.81
C LEU A 129 38.31 89.51 24.07
N VAL A 130 37.38 88.71 24.60
CA VAL A 130 36.71 88.98 25.89
C VAL A 130 37.73 89.01 27.03
N GLU A 131 38.58 87.98 27.15
CA GLU A 131 39.62 87.92 28.20
C GLU A 131 40.57 89.12 28.15
N ARG A 132 40.96 89.54 26.93
CA ARG A 132 41.80 90.72 26.73
C ARG A 132 41.05 92.01 27.08
N LEU A 133 39.78 92.14 26.69
CA LEU A 133 38.94 93.31 26.98
C LEU A 133 38.66 93.46 28.48
N GLU A 134 38.36 92.36 29.18
CA GLU A 134 38.22 92.32 30.65
C GLU A 134 39.51 92.76 31.34
N TYR A 135 40.66 92.23 30.92
CA TYR A 135 41.96 92.65 31.44
C TYR A 135 42.23 94.16 31.24
N TYR A 136 41.88 94.71 30.06
CA TYR A 136 42.00 96.15 29.80
C TYR A 136 41.05 97.00 30.64
N PHE A 137 39.85 96.51 30.94
CA PHE A 137 38.88 97.18 31.81
C PHE A 137 39.33 97.20 33.27
N GLU A 138 39.93 96.12 33.77
CA GLU A 138 40.48 96.04 35.13
C GLU A 138 41.71 96.94 35.36
N THR A 139 42.43 97.31 34.29
CA THR A 139 43.71 98.03 34.38
C THR A 139 43.66 99.51 33.95
N SER A 140 42.50 100.01 33.49
CA SER A 140 42.36 101.38 32.95
C SER A 140 41.39 102.26 33.77
N PRO A 141 41.61 103.58 33.95
CA PRO A 141 40.69 104.48 34.66
C PRO A 141 39.52 104.92 33.75
N THR A 142 38.27 104.78 34.22
CA THR A 142 37.09 104.77 33.34
C THR A 142 36.22 106.04 33.36
N ASP A 143 35.76 106.44 32.17
CA ASP A 143 34.71 107.45 31.89
C ASP A 143 33.34 106.75 31.76
N PRO A 144 32.24 107.28 32.35
CA PRO A 144 30.88 106.71 32.26
C PRO A 144 30.36 106.38 30.85
N GLU A 145 30.79 107.10 29.81
CA GLU A 145 30.39 106.77 28.43
C GLU A 145 31.15 105.55 27.88
N TRP A 146 32.43 105.42 28.25
CA TRP A 146 33.28 104.31 27.85
C TRP A 146 32.87 103.01 28.53
N GLU A 147 32.46 103.04 29.81
CA GLU A 147 31.88 101.88 30.50
C GLU A 147 30.62 101.35 29.79
N ARG A 148 29.74 102.25 29.33
CA ARG A 148 28.52 101.85 28.60
C ARG A 148 28.85 101.23 27.26
N GLN A 149 29.83 101.78 26.54
CA GLN A 149 30.26 101.24 25.26
C GLN A 149 30.97 99.89 25.43
N PHE A 150 31.78 99.74 26.48
CA PHE A 150 32.44 98.50 26.83
C PHE A 150 31.45 97.38 27.18
N ILE A 151 30.48 97.66 28.05
CA ILE A 151 29.41 96.73 28.39
C ILE A 151 28.65 96.31 27.13
N ARG A 152 28.33 97.25 26.22
CA ARG A 152 27.70 96.92 24.93
C ARG A 152 28.56 95.97 24.10
N THR A 153 29.86 96.27 23.95
CA THR A 153 30.75 95.41 23.15
C THR A 153 30.96 94.02 23.76
N ILE A 154 31.02 93.90 25.09
CA ILE A 154 31.08 92.59 25.74
C ILE A 154 29.77 91.83 25.51
N SER A 155 28.62 92.47 25.73
CA SER A 155 27.32 91.83 25.50
C SER A 155 27.15 91.35 24.05
N GLU A 156 27.60 92.13 23.06
CA GLU A 156 27.60 91.73 21.65
C GLU A 156 28.49 90.49 21.41
N ILE A 157 29.69 90.43 21.99
CA ILE A 157 30.59 89.26 21.86
C ILE A 157 30.02 88.03 22.59
N GLU A 158 29.38 88.20 23.75
CA GLU A 158 28.70 87.12 24.47
C GLU A 158 27.51 86.56 23.66
N GLU A 159 26.72 87.42 23.01
CA GLU A 159 25.66 86.99 22.09
C GLU A 159 26.22 86.20 20.90
N GLU A 160 27.29 86.68 20.27
CA GLU A 160 27.99 85.97 19.19
C GLU A 160 28.54 84.59 19.62
N LEU A 161 29.07 84.50 20.85
CA LEU A 161 29.59 83.25 21.42
C LEU A 161 28.46 82.24 21.70
N ASN A 162 27.33 82.71 22.24
CA ASN A 162 26.13 81.89 22.43
C ASN A 162 25.56 81.38 21.10
N LEU A 163 25.60 82.20 20.04
CA LEU A 163 25.22 81.79 18.69
C LEU A 163 26.17 80.72 18.14
N ALA A 164 27.48 80.86 18.31
CA ALA A 164 28.45 79.85 17.91
C ALA A 164 28.19 78.49 18.58
N ASP A 165 27.89 78.49 19.89
CA ASP A 165 27.54 77.27 20.64
C ASP A 165 26.25 76.63 20.13
N SER A 166 25.24 77.44 19.80
CA SER A 166 23.98 76.94 19.24
C SER A 166 24.18 76.30 17.86
N LEU A 167 25.05 76.88 17.02
CA LEU A 167 25.40 76.34 15.70
C LEU A 167 26.15 75.01 15.80
N GLU A 168 27.10 74.89 16.74
CA GLU A 168 27.83 73.66 16.98
C GLU A 168 26.89 72.52 17.43
N LYS A 169 26.00 72.80 18.39
CA LYS A 169 24.97 71.86 18.85
C LYS A 169 24.00 71.44 17.75
N LEU A 170 23.59 72.37 16.87
CA LEU A 170 22.74 72.03 15.73
C LEU A 170 23.48 71.13 14.73
N ARG A 171 24.76 71.41 14.45
CA ARG A 171 25.59 70.57 13.57
C ARG A 171 25.79 69.18 14.14
N SER A 172 26.02 69.04 15.45
CA SER A 172 26.16 67.72 16.09
C SER A 172 24.85 66.93 16.04
N HIS A 173 23.71 67.54 16.37
CA HIS A 173 22.39 66.89 16.25
C HIS A 173 22.07 66.46 14.82
N ILE A 174 22.41 67.28 13.82
CA ILE A 174 22.27 66.93 12.39
C ILE A 174 23.12 65.70 12.06
N GLN A 175 24.35 65.63 12.56
CA GLN A 175 25.24 64.50 12.32
C GLN A 175 24.75 63.22 13.00
N GLU A 176 24.27 63.29 14.24
CA GLU A 176 23.67 62.15 14.94
C GLU A 176 22.45 61.59 14.21
N ILE A 177 21.57 62.48 13.71
CA ILE A 177 20.40 62.06 12.94
C ILE A 177 20.81 61.39 11.62
N ARG A 178 21.84 61.90 10.94
CA ARG A 178 22.38 61.25 9.73
C ARG A 178 22.88 59.84 10.04
N ASN A 179 23.66 59.67 11.09
CA ASN A 179 24.17 58.36 11.52
C ASN A 179 23.01 57.39 11.81
N ARG A 180 21.97 57.82 12.55
CA ARG A 180 20.77 57.02 12.81
C ARG A 180 20.04 56.63 11.53
N LEU A 181 19.91 57.55 10.57
CA LEU A 181 19.29 57.25 9.27
C LEU A 181 20.07 56.21 8.47
N ASP A 182 21.40 56.24 8.52
CA ASP A 182 22.26 55.25 7.88
C ASP A 182 22.16 53.87 8.54
N GLU A 183 22.06 53.81 9.88
CA GLU A 183 21.82 52.57 10.62
C GLU A 183 20.45 51.96 10.27
N LEU A 184 19.38 52.77 10.25
CA LEU A 184 18.04 52.32 9.86
C LEU A 184 18.03 51.81 8.42
N ARG A 185 18.78 52.45 7.52
CA ARG A 185 18.94 51.99 6.13
C ARG A 185 19.61 50.61 6.07
N LYS A 186 20.72 50.41 6.78
CA LYS A 186 21.41 49.10 6.83
C LYS A 186 20.50 48.00 7.35
N ARG A 187 19.82 48.22 8.48
CA ARG A 187 18.84 47.27 9.04
C ARG A 187 17.74 46.92 8.05
N LYS A 188 17.21 47.91 7.33
CA LYS A 188 16.19 47.68 6.30
C LYS A 188 16.71 46.81 5.16
N ASP A 189 17.95 47.02 4.73
CA ASP A 189 18.56 46.23 3.66
C ASP A 189 18.83 44.78 4.11
N GLU A 190 19.25 44.55 5.35
CA GLU A 190 19.34 43.21 5.95
C GLU A 190 17.98 42.49 5.98
N ILE A 191 16.91 43.17 6.41
CA ILE A 191 15.56 42.58 6.43
C ILE A 191 15.09 42.26 5.00
N ARG A 192 15.42 43.10 4.02
CA ARG A 192 15.11 42.81 2.60
C ARG A 192 15.84 41.57 2.09
N GLN A 193 17.11 41.37 2.45
CA GLN A 193 17.85 40.16 2.12
C GLN A 193 17.21 38.92 2.78
N ASN A 194 16.83 39.03 4.05
CA ASN A 194 16.12 37.96 4.76
C ASN A 194 14.79 37.61 4.08
N ILE A 195 14.01 38.60 3.64
CA ILE A 195 12.78 38.37 2.87
C ILE A 195 13.10 37.64 1.56
N ALA A 196 14.15 38.04 0.83
CA ALA A 196 14.53 37.37 -0.41
C ALA A 196 14.88 35.87 -0.19
N ASN A 197 15.61 35.56 0.89
CA ASN A 197 15.94 34.19 1.28
C ASN A 197 14.70 33.38 1.72
N LEU A 198 13.76 34.02 2.42
CA LEU A 198 12.49 33.39 2.78
C LEU A 198 11.62 33.12 1.55
N VAL A 199 11.61 34.02 0.56
CA VAL A 199 10.89 33.84 -0.70
C VAL A 199 11.49 32.70 -1.54
N SER A 200 12.81 32.56 -1.60
CA SER A 200 13.44 31.43 -2.28
C SER A 200 13.10 30.11 -1.58
N SER A 201 13.16 30.07 -0.25
CA SER A 201 12.74 28.93 0.56
C SER A 201 11.24 28.59 0.39
N LEU A 202 10.40 29.61 0.21
CA LEU A 202 8.98 29.41 -0.06
C LEU A 202 8.75 28.75 -1.43
N ASN A 203 9.55 29.13 -2.43
CA ASN A 203 9.45 28.54 -3.76
C ASN A 203 9.92 27.08 -3.78
N SER A 204 11.01 26.74 -3.08
CA SER A 204 11.43 25.34 -2.97
C SER A 204 10.38 24.47 -2.28
N VAL A 205 9.78 24.95 -1.18
CA VAL A 205 8.67 24.24 -0.51
C VAL A 205 7.46 24.07 -1.43
N LYS A 206 7.13 25.06 -2.27
CA LYS A 206 6.04 24.93 -3.26
C LYS A 206 6.35 23.86 -4.31
N GLU A 207 7.59 23.79 -4.77
CA GLU A 207 8.03 22.77 -5.72
C GLU A 207 7.96 21.37 -5.12
N GLU A 208 8.42 21.18 -3.88
CA GLU A 208 8.32 19.92 -3.14
C GLU A 208 6.86 19.48 -2.97
N ILE A 209 5.97 20.40 -2.58
CA ILE A 209 4.52 20.13 -2.50
C ILE A 209 3.97 19.70 -3.87
N ALA A 210 4.40 20.33 -4.96
CA ALA A 210 3.95 19.97 -6.31
C ALA A 210 4.44 18.57 -6.72
N ARG A 211 5.68 18.22 -6.38
CA ARG A 211 6.25 16.87 -6.62
C ARG A 211 5.48 15.80 -5.84
N LEU A 212 5.28 16.00 -4.53
CA LEU A 212 4.52 15.06 -3.70
C LEU A 212 3.06 14.90 -4.16
N LYS A 213 2.44 15.95 -4.68
CA LYS A 213 1.10 15.84 -5.29
C LYS A 213 1.10 14.92 -6.51
N LYS A 214 2.10 15.00 -7.39
CA LYS A 214 2.24 14.10 -8.54
C LYS A 214 2.48 12.66 -8.09
N GLU A 215 3.40 12.44 -7.15
CA GLU A 215 3.64 11.10 -6.58
C GLU A 215 2.37 10.51 -5.95
N ARG A 216 1.56 11.34 -5.28
CA ARG A 216 0.26 10.95 -4.73
C ARG A 216 -0.71 10.49 -5.82
N GLU A 217 -0.77 11.20 -6.94
CA GLU A 217 -1.64 10.85 -8.08
C GLU A 217 -1.20 9.56 -8.74
N GLU A 218 0.10 9.35 -8.92
CA GLU A 218 0.67 8.11 -9.45
C GLU A 218 0.38 6.91 -8.52
N ALA A 219 0.60 7.08 -7.22
CA ALA A 219 0.23 6.07 -6.23
C ALA A 219 -1.27 5.76 -6.25
N TYR A 220 -2.13 6.77 -6.49
CA TYR A 220 -3.57 6.55 -6.63
C TYR A 220 -3.89 5.67 -7.83
N ARG A 221 -3.29 5.96 -8.99
CA ARG A 221 -3.46 5.17 -10.22
C ARG A 221 -3.04 3.71 -9.98
N GLN A 222 -1.86 3.50 -9.42
CA GLN A 222 -1.37 2.17 -9.06
C GLN A 222 -2.35 1.43 -8.12
N LEU A 223 -2.86 2.12 -7.09
CA LEU A 223 -3.82 1.53 -6.17
C LEU A 223 -5.13 1.13 -6.87
N THR A 224 -5.62 1.93 -7.82
CA THR A 224 -6.82 1.60 -8.59
C THR A 224 -6.63 0.39 -9.48
N GLU A 225 -5.48 0.26 -10.14
CA GLU A 225 -5.14 -0.89 -10.97
C GLU A 225 -5.01 -2.18 -10.14
N LEU A 226 -4.31 -2.10 -9.00
CA LEU A 226 -4.18 -3.25 -8.09
C LEU A 226 -5.54 -3.70 -7.54
N LYS A 227 -6.44 -2.76 -7.26
CA LYS A 227 -7.81 -3.09 -6.84
C LYS A 227 -8.59 -3.81 -7.95
N LYS A 228 -8.48 -3.37 -9.21
CA LYS A 228 -9.10 -4.05 -10.35
C LYS A 228 -8.58 -5.48 -10.49
N LYS A 229 -7.24 -5.66 -10.55
CA LYS A 229 -6.60 -6.99 -10.60
C LYS A 229 -7.02 -7.89 -9.44
N ARG A 230 -7.16 -7.33 -8.24
CA ARG A 230 -7.65 -8.08 -7.06
C ARG A 230 -9.07 -8.60 -7.25
N GLU A 231 -9.98 -7.80 -7.81
CA GLU A 231 -11.36 -8.23 -8.06
C GLU A 231 -11.43 -9.29 -9.17
N GLU A 232 -10.67 -9.12 -10.26
CA GLU A 232 -10.54 -10.14 -11.32
C GLU A 232 -10.07 -11.49 -10.75
N LEU A 233 -9.03 -11.49 -9.93
CA LEU A 233 -8.55 -12.72 -9.29
C LEU A 233 -9.53 -13.31 -8.28
N LYS A 234 -10.34 -12.49 -7.59
CA LYS A 234 -11.40 -13.01 -6.72
C LYS A 234 -12.48 -13.71 -7.54
N GLN A 235 -12.88 -13.15 -8.69
CA GLN A 235 -13.84 -13.77 -9.59
C GLN A 235 -13.30 -15.11 -10.10
N ALA A 236 -12.07 -15.12 -10.63
CA ALA A 236 -11.41 -16.36 -11.09
C ALA A 236 -11.31 -17.42 -9.97
N ARG A 237 -10.97 -17.00 -8.74
CA ARG A 237 -10.95 -17.88 -7.56
C ARG A 237 -12.32 -18.52 -7.30
N ASP A 238 -13.39 -17.73 -7.38
CA ASP A 238 -14.75 -18.19 -7.04
C ASP A 238 -15.32 -19.10 -8.15
N GLU A 239 -15.00 -18.82 -9.41
CA GLU A 239 -15.28 -19.71 -10.55
C GLU A 239 -14.56 -21.06 -10.41
N LEU A 240 -13.26 -21.04 -10.10
CA LEU A 240 -12.49 -22.27 -9.85
C LEU A 240 -13.08 -23.09 -8.71
N LYS A 241 -13.48 -22.45 -7.61
CA LYS A 241 -14.13 -23.13 -6.49
C LYS A 241 -15.44 -23.79 -6.91
N LYS A 242 -16.30 -23.10 -7.66
CA LYS A 242 -17.56 -23.66 -8.17
C LYS A 242 -17.28 -24.87 -9.06
N ALA A 243 -16.38 -24.72 -10.04
CA ALA A 243 -16.02 -25.82 -10.94
C ALA A 243 -15.48 -27.06 -10.20
N ILE A 244 -14.65 -26.87 -9.16
CA ILE A 244 -14.16 -27.97 -8.31
C ILE A 244 -15.32 -28.69 -7.60
N VAL A 245 -16.28 -27.94 -7.06
CA VAL A 245 -17.46 -28.51 -6.38
C VAL A 245 -18.32 -29.29 -7.37
N ASP A 246 -18.60 -28.72 -8.54
CA ASP A 246 -19.42 -29.37 -9.58
C ASP A 246 -18.80 -30.67 -10.06
N LEU A 247 -17.49 -30.68 -10.32
CA LEU A 247 -16.74 -31.89 -10.67
C LEU A 247 -16.75 -32.91 -9.52
N ALA A 248 -16.64 -32.47 -8.27
CA ALA A 248 -16.70 -33.37 -7.12
C ALA A 248 -18.07 -34.05 -6.99
N VAL A 249 -19.16 -33.33 -7.26
CA VAL A 249 -20.52 -33.88 -7.29
C VAL A 249 -20.66 -34.90 -8.44
N LYS A 250 -20.22 -34.56 -9.66
CA LYS A 250 -20.22 -35.48 -10.80
C LYS A 250 -19.45 -36.77 -10.49
N ARG A 251 -18.24 -36.66 -9.93
CA ARG A 251 -17.44 -37.81 -9.51
C ARG A 251 -18.14 -38.67 -8.46
N LYS A 252 -18.82 -38.06 -7.50
CA LYS A 252 -19.61 -38.79 -6.49
C LYS A 252 -20.76 -39.55 -7.14
N GLY A 253 -21.46 -38.96 -8.10
CA GLY A 253 -22.51 -39.61 -8.88
C GLY A 253 -22.00 -40.84 -9.66
N LEU A 254 -20.90 -40.68 -10.39
CA LEU A 254 -20.26 -41.79 -11.11
C LEU A 254 -19.83 -42.92 -10.18
N ARG A 255 -19.28 -42.60 -8.99
CA ARG A 255 -18.92 -43.62 -7.98
C ARG A 255 -20.14 -44.39 -7.47
N ALA A 256 -21.29 -43.73 -7.34
CA ALA A 256 -22.53 -44.40 -6.94
C ALA A 256 -23.03 -45.35 -8.05
N GLN A 257 -22.99 -44.91 -9.32
CA GLN A 257 -23.31 -45.76 -10.47
C GLN A 257 -22.37 -46.98 -10.56
N LEU A 258 -21.07 -46.77 -10.37
CA LEU A 258 -20.08 -47.84 -10.32
C LEU A 258 -20.40 -48.88 -9.23
N ALA A 259 -20.81 -48.42 -8.03
CA ALA A 259 -21.19 -49.31 -6.95
C ALA A 259 -22.43 -50.17 -7.31
N GLN A 260 -23.44 -49.56 -7.95
CA GLN A 260 -24.62 -50.29 -8.43
C GLN A 260 -24.26 -51.35 -9.47
N LEU A 261 -23.42 -51.02 -10.46
CA LEU A 261 -22.96 -51.98 -11.47
C LEU A 261 -22.13 -53.11 -10.86
N ARG A 262 -21.30 -52.83 -9.83
CA ARG A 262 -20.57 -53.86 -9.08
C ARG A 262 -21.52 -54.84 -8.38
N ASP A 263 -22.59 -54.33 -7.77
CA ASP A 263 -23.60 -55.18 -7.14
C ASP A 263 -24.35 -56.05 -8.17
N GLU A 264 -24.69 -55.49 -9.33
CA GLU A 264 -25.30 -56.23 -10.43
C GLU A 264 -24.36 -57.31 -10.99
N LEU A 265 -23.10 -56.98 -11.23
CA LEU A 265 -22.09 -57.91 -11.71
C LEU A 265 -21.89 -59.06 -10.72
N ASN A 266 -21.88 -58.77 -9.41
CA ASN A 266 -21.83 -59.79 -8.36
C ASN A 266 -23.05 -60.73 -8.44
N LYS A 267 -24.27 -60.19 -8.61
CA LYS A 267 -25.49 -61.01 -8.77
C LYS A 267 -25.37 -61.95 -9.97
N TYR A 268 -24.99 -61.43 -11.15
CA TYR A 268 -24.83 -62.26 -12.36
C TYR A 268 -23.71 -63.29 -12.23
N THR A 269 -22.63 -62.95 -11.54
CA THR A 269 -21.52 -63.88 -11.26
C THR A 269 -21.98 -65.04 -10.36
N ILE A 270 -22.80 -64.77 -9.35
CA ILE A 270 -23.40 -65.81 -8.49
C ILE A 270 -24.34 -66.71 -9.30
N LEU A 271 -25.20 -66.11 -10.13
CA LEU A 271 -26.10 -66.86 -11.03
C LEU A 271 -25.33 -67.76 -11.99
N LEU A 272 -24.21 -67.28 -12.54
CA LEU A 272 -23.33 -68.07 -13.41
C LEU A 272 -22.74 -69.26 -12.67
N LYS A 273 -22.21 -69.06 -11.46
CA LYS A 273 -21.69 -70.16 -10.61
C LYS A 273 -22.78 -71.19 -10.29
N ALA A 274 -24.00 -70.74 -10.01
CA ALA A 274 -25.14 -71.63 -9.75
C ALA A 274 -25.55 -72.42 -11.00
N ALA A 275 -25.55 -71.77 -12.18
CA ALA A 275 -25.82 -72.43 -13.46
C ALA A 275 -24.75 -73.50 -13.76
N ASP A 276 -23.46 -73.19 -13.56
CA ASP A 276 -22.36 -74.14 -13.74
C ASP A 276 -22.49 -75.36 -12.80
N LEU A 277 -22.84 -75.13 -11.52
CA LEU A 277 -23.07 -76.19 -10.55
C LEU A 277 -24.26 -77.07 -10.95
N SER A 278 -25.36 -76.46 -11.40
CA SER A 278 -26.55 -77.18 -11.87
C SER A 278 -26.26 -78.02 -13.11
N GLU A 279 -25.52 -77.48 -14.07
CA GLU A 279 -25.09 -78.18 -15.28
C GLU A 279 -24.21 -79.38 -14.94
N ARG A 280 -23.23 -79.20 -14.04
CA ARG A 280 -22.40 -80.31 -13.51
C ARG A 280 -23.24 -81.38 -12.80
N TYR A 281 -24.20 -80.98 -11.99
CA TYR A 281 -25.08 -81.92 -11.29
C TYR A 281 -25.95 -82.71 -12.26
N LYS A 282 -26.56 -82.05 -13.25
CA LYS A 282 -27.32 -82.73 -14.31
C LYS A 282 -26.47 -83.73 -15.07
N ASN A 283 -25.29 -83.31 -15.53
CA ASN A 283 -24.35 -84.21 -16.22
C ASN A 283 -23.95 -85.40 -15.32
N ALA A 284 -23.72 -85.17 -14.02
CA ALA A 284 -23.42 -86.24 -13.08
C ALA A 284 -24.59 -87.20 -12.89
N VAL A 285 -25.82 -86.70 -12.79
CA VAL A 285 -27.04 -87.52 -12.69
C VAL A 285 -27.28 -88.31 -13.97
N GLU A 286 -27.10 -87.70 -15.14
CA GLU A 286 -27.20 -88.37 -16.44
C GLU A 286 -26.15 -89.48 -16.56
N VAL A 287 -24.90 -89.24 -16.17
CA VAL A 287 -23.84 -90.26 -16.14
C VAL A 287 -24.18 -91.38 -15.16
N GLN A 288 -24.71 -91.06 -13.98
CA GLN A 288 -25.14 -92.07 -12.99
C GLN A 288 -26.34 -92.89 -13.49
N ASN A 289 -27.31 -92.25 -14.15
CA ASN A 289 -28.45 -92.92 -14.74
C ASN A 289 -28.02 -93.81 -15.91
N ALA A 290 -27.19 -93.31 -16.82
CA ALA A 290 -26.61 -94.12 -17.90
C ALA A 290 -25.80 -95.31 -17.35
N LYS A 291 -25.03 -95.10 -16.28
CA LYS A 291 -24.32 -96.19 -15.59
C LYS A 291 -25.30 -97.20 -14.98
N ARG A 292 -26.35 -96.76 -14.30
CA ARG A 292 -27.42 -97.62 -13.76
C ARG A 292 -28.16 -98.37 -14.85
N GLU A 293 -28.48 -97.73 -15.96
CA GLU A 293 -29.13 -98.35 -17.12
C GLU A 293 -28.23 -99.41 -17.75
N SER A 294 -26.93 -99.11 -17.93
CA SER A 294 -25.97 -100.10 -18.43
C SER A 294 -25.77 -101.27 -17.47
N LEU A 295 -25.75 -101.02 -16.15
CA LEU A 295 -25.72 -102.07 -15.12
C LEU A 295 -27.00 -102.90 -15.12
N ARG A 296 -28.19 -102.28 -15.23
CA ARG A 296 -29.47 -102.98 -15.34
C ARG A 296 -29.57 -103.81 -16.61
N ALA A 297 -29.18 -103.27 -17.76
CA ALA A 297 -29.16 -104.01 -19.01
C ALA A 297 -28.25 -105.24 -18.92
N ARG A 298 -27.06 -105.09 -18.34
CA ARG A 298 -26.13 -106.20 -18.09
C ARG A 298 -26.70 -107.21 -17.08
N ALA A 299 -27.35 -106.75 -16.01
CA ALA A 299 -28.00 -107.60 -15.03
C ALA A 299 -29.20 -108.36 -15.61
N GLU A 300 -29.98 -107.74 -16.50
CA GLU A 300 -31.12 -108.35 -17.15
C GLU A 300 -30.70 -109.41 -18.17
N GLU A 301 -29.64 -109.19 -18.93
CA GLU A 301 -29.00 -110.23 -19.74
C GLU A 301 -28.56 -111.44 -18.89
N ILE A 302 -27.95 -111.19 -17.73
CA ILE A 302 -27.49 -112.22 -16.80
C ILE A 302 -28.69 -112.93 -16.12
N TYR A 303 -29.75 -112.21 -15.77
CA TYR A 303 -30.99 -112.77 -15.20
C TYR A 303 -31.73 -113.65 -16.23
N GLN A 304 -31.75 -113.25 -17.49
CA GLN A 304 -32.26 -114.06 -18.59
C GLN A 304 -31.44 -115.34 -18.82
N LYS A 305 -30.14 -115.35 -18.49
CA LYS A 305 -29.32 -116.58 -18.45
C LYS A 305 -29.66 -117.46 -17.24
N LEU A 306 -29.89 -116.86 -16.07
CA LEU A 306 -30.34 -117.57 -14.87
C LEU A 306 -31.68 -118.27 -15.10
N LEU A 307 -32.66 -117.59 -15.70
CA LEU A 307 -33.97 -118.15 -16.08
C LEU A 307 -33.87 -119.33 -17.07
N ARG A 308 -32.78 -119.39 -17.85
CA ARG A 308 -32.46 -120.50 -18.76
C ARG A 308 -31.73 -121.67 -18.09
N GLY A 309 -31.45 -121.60 -16.79
CA GLY A 309 -30.88 -122.69 -15.99
C GLY A 309 -29.36 -122.84 -16.08
N GLU A 310 -28.65 -121.83 -16.59
CA GLU A 310 -27.18 -121.84 -16.69
C GLU A 310 -26.50 -121.46 -15.37
N ARG A 311 -25.33 -122.04 -15.08
CA ARG A 311 -24.55 -121.75 -13.86
C ARG A 311 -23.93 -120.35 -13.93
N LEU A 312 -24.25 -119.50 -12.96
CA LEU A 312 -23.65 -118.17 -12.81
C LEU A 312 -22.27 -118.23 -12.15
N THR A 313 -21.36 -117.37 -12.60
CA THR A 313 -20.08 -117.12 -11.92
C THR A 313 -20.25 -116.18 -10.72
N HIS A 314 -19.31 -116.19 -9.77
CA HIS A 314 -19.37 -115.34 -8.57
C HIS A 314 -19.43 -113.83 -8.92
N GLU A 315 -18.77 -113.43 -10.01
CA GLU A 315 -18.81 -112.06 -10.52
C GLU A 315 -20.17 -111.71 -11.14
N GLU A 316 -20.83 -112.63 -11.84
CA GLU A 316 -22.17 -112.43 -12.40
C GLU A 316 -23.26 -112.40 -11.32
N MET A 317 -23.11 -113.20 -10.25
CA MET A 317 -23.99 -113.11 -9.07
C MET A 317 -23.84 -111.76 -8.35
N LYS A 318 -22.62 -111.23 -8.26
CA LYS A 318 -22.37 -109.91 -7.67
C LYS A 318 -23.03 -108.78 -8.46
N VAL A 319 -23.02 -108.87 -9.80
CA VAL A 319 -23.70 -107.90 -10.68
C VAL A 319 -25.22 -107.95 -10.52
N LEU A 320 -25.81 -109.12 -10.32
CA LEU A 320 -27.25 -109.26 -10.04
C LEU A 320 -27.65 -108.70 -8.66
N ALA A 321 -26.81 -108.91 -7.64
CA ALA A 321 -27.01 -108.35 -6.31
C ALA A 321 -26.89 -106.81 -6.30
N GLU A 322 -25.85 -106.27 -6.94
CA GLU A 322 -25.65 -104.81 -7.05
C GLU A 322 -26.75 -104.10 -7.86
N ALA A 323 -27.46 -104.82 -8.75
CA ALA A 323 -28.59 -104.29 -9.51
C ALA A 323 -29.96 -104.47 -8.82
N GLY A 324 -30.03 -105.18 -7.68
CA GLY A 324 -31.24 -105.38 -6.89
C GLY A 324 -32.18 -106.50 -7.37
N TYR A 325 -31.70 -107.44 -8.19
CA TYR A 325 -32.48 -108.60 -8.67
C TYR A 325 -32.47 -109.79 -7.69
N LEU A 326 -31.75 -109.67 -6.57
CA LEU A 326 -31.67 -110.65 -5.47
C LEU A 326 -31.98 -109.92 -4.15
N ALA A 327 -32.77 -110.53 -3.25
CA ALA A 327 -33.05 -109.95 -1.95
C ALA A 327 -31.80 -110.02 -1.06
N GLU A 328 -31.45 -108.91 -0.40
CA GLU A 328 -30.42 -108.88 0.63
C GLU A 328 -30.93 -109.67 1.84
N GLU A 329 -30.26 -110.78 2.19
CA GLU A 329 -30.38 -111.43 3.50
C GLU A 329 -29.37 -110.86 4.50
#